data_AF-A0AAP0KGW6-F1
#
_entry.id   AF-A0AAP0KGW6-F1
#
_cell.length_a   1.000
_cell.length_b   1.000
_cell.length_c   1.000
_cell.angle_alpha   90.00
_cell.angle_beta   90.00
_cell.angle_gamma   90.00
#
_symmetry.space_group_name_H-M   'P 1'
#
loop_
_entity.id
_entity.type
_entity.pdbx_description
1 polymer ?
#
loop_
_entity_poly.entity_id
_entity_poly.type
_entity_poly.pdbx_seq_one_letter_code
_entity_poly.pdbx_strand_id
1 'polypeptide(L)'
;MGSNNQMWVLMKLFVVAALVVVMRSPSGTNALTCGDAISALIPCGSFLLGSAAAPEPNAQCCSNVQSLNEQARDTATRRALCQCLKQSGPSYGVKPDRARLLPSDCKITLQIPISPDVDCSRVP
;
A
#
# COMPACT_ATOMS: atom_id res chain seq x y z
N MET A 1 42.18 -20.78 -6.44
CA MET A 1 40.75 -21.17 -6.60
C MET A 1 39.90 -19.96 -6.27
N GLY A 2 39.20 -19.37 -7.25
CA GLY A 2 38.33 -18.20 -6.98
C GLY A 2 38.14 -17.28 -8.17
N SER A 3 37.46 -17.73 -9.23
CA SER A 3 36.92 -16.83 -10.27
C SER A 3 35.81 -17.47 -11.15
N ASN A 4 35.15 -18.54 -10.68
CA ASN A 4 34.09 -19.21 -11.46
C ASN A 4 32.70 -19.04 -10.85
N ASN A 5 32.61 -18.75 -9.54
CA ASN A 5 31.32 -18.60 -8.85
C ASN A 5 30.78 -17.15 -8.86
N GLN A 6 31.65 -16.15 -9.06
CA GLN A 6 31.23 -14.74 -9.04
C GLN A 6 30.54 -14.33 -10.35
N MET A 7 30.91 -14.93 -11.48
CA MET A 7 30.31 -14.61 -12.79
C MET A 7 28.89 -15.15 -12.95
N TRP A 8 28.59 -16.31 -12.34
CA TRP A 8 27.25 -16.90 -12.30
C TRP A 8 26.27 -16.10 -11.45
N VAL A 9 26.75 -15.49 -10.36
CA VAL A 9 25.94 -14.67 -9.46
C VAL A 9 25.59 -13.32 -10.12
N LEU A 10 26.53 -12.73 -10.85
CA LEU A 10 26.30 -11.49 -11.60
C LEU A 10 25.26 -11.66 -12.72
N MET A 11 25.26 -12.80 -13.41
CA MET A 11 24.26 -13.08 -14.45
C MET A 11 22.85 -13.31 -13.88
N LYS A 12 22.73 -13.92 -12.69
CA LYS A 12 21.44 -14.05 -11.99
C LYS A 12 20.96 -12.73 -11.37
N LEU A 13 21.87 -11.90 -10.86
CA LEU A 13 21.53 -10.57 -10.34
C LEU A 13 20.95 -9.65 -11.41
N PHE A 14 21.47 -9.71 -12.64
CA PHE A 14 20.93 -8.93 -13.76
C PHE A 14 19.52 -9.40 -14.20
N VAL A 15 19.26 -10.72 -14.20
CA VAL A 15 17.93 -11.25 -14.58
C VAL A 15 16.88 -10.99 -13.50
N VAL A 16 17.26 -11.04 -12.21
CA VAL A 16 16.35 -10.69 -11.11
C VAL A 16 16.10 -9.18 -11.06
N ALA A 17 17.11 -8.35 -11.33
CA ALA A 17 16.92 -6.89 -11.45
C ALA A 17 16.02 -6.51 -12.64
N ALA A 18 16.03 -7.29 -13.73
CA ALA A 18 15.18 -7.06 -14.90
C ALA A 18 13.73 -7.57 -14.74
N LEU A 19 13.44 -8.45 -13.77
CA LEU A 19 12.08 -8.94 -13.51
C LEU A 19 11.33 -8.13 -12.45
N VAL A 20 11.99 -7.20 -11.76
CA VAL A 20 11.33 -6.15 -10.95
C VAL A 20 11.03 -4.92 -11.82
N VAL A 21 10.64 -5.13 -13.09
CA VAL A 21 9.86 -4.14 -13.82
C VAL A 21 8.43 -4.22 -13.28
N VAL A 22 8.27 -3.70 -12.07
CA VAL A 22 6.97 -3.27 -11.57
C VAL A 22 6.47 -2.27 -12.59
N MET A 23 5.34 -2.61 -13.22
CA MET A 23 4.42 -1.76 -13.95
C MET A 23 4.60 -0.26 -13.61
N ARG A 24 5.55 0.42 -14.27
CA ARG A 24 5.76 1.85 -14.07
C ARG A 24 4.92 2.53 -15.14
N SER A 25 3.65 2.74 -14.82
CA SER A 25 2.76 3.57 -15.62
C SER A 25 3.41 4.95 -15.77
N PRO A 26 3.61 5.46 -17.00
CA PRO A 26 4.21 6.76 -17.20
C PRO A 26 3.11 7.82 -17.04
N SER A 27 3.11 8.52 -15.91
CA SER A 27 2.38 9.78 -15.80
C SER A 27 3.18 10.72 -14.92
N GLY A 28 3.70 11.77 -15.55
CA GLY A 28 4.44 12.84 -14.90
C GLY A 28 3.61 13.57 -13.84
N THR A 29 4.31 14.32 -12.99
CA THR A 29 3.93 14.73 -11.61
C THR A 29 4.10 13.56 -10.63
N ASN A 30 4.45 13.84 -9.38
CA ASN A 30 4.84 12.84 -8.39
C ASN A 30 3.73 11.79 -8.18
N ALA A 31 3.73 10.73 -8.98
CA ALA A 31 2.71 9.70 -8.95
C ALA A 31 2.81 8.97 -7.61
N LEU A 32 1.75 9.07 -6.80
CA LEU A 32 1.65 8.34 -5.54
C LEU A 32 1.92 6.85 -5.77
N THR A 33 2.95 6.33 -5.10
CA THR A 33 3.32 4.94 -5.25
C THR A 33 2.69 4.07 -4.17
N CYS A 34 2.71 2.75 -4.40
CA CYS A 34 2.35 1.76 -3.38
C CYS A 34 3.21 1.90 -2.11
N GLY A 35 4.51 2.19 -2.28
CA GLY A 35 5.43 2.40 -1.16
C GLY A 35 5.06 3.63 -0.33
N ASP A 36 4.66 4.71 -0.96
CA ASP A 36 4.20 5.93 -0.27
C ASP A 36 2.94 5.64 0.55
N ALA A 37 1.97 4.92 -0.04
CA ALA A 37 0.75 4.54 0.65
C ALA A 37 1.00 3.63 1.86
N ILE A 38 1.85 2.61 1.72
CA ILE A 38 2.23 1.73 2.84
C ILE A 38 2.93 2.54 3.94
N SER A 39 3.86 3.43 3.56
CA SER A 39 4.62 4.25 4.52
C SER A 39 3.70 5.19 5.30
N ALA A 40 2.73 5.79 4.63
CA ALA A 40 1.72 6.64 5.25
C ALA A 40 0.81 5.87 6.23
N LEU A 41 0.64 4.56 6.06
CA LEU A 41 -0.16 3.71 6.95
C LEU A 41 0.62 3.10 8.12
N ILE A 42 1.94 3.27 8.22
CA ILE A 42 2.75 2.78 9.35
C ILE A 42 2.18 3.23 10.71
N PRO A 43 1.77 4.51 10.91
CA PRO A 43 1.17 4.96 12.17
C PRO A 43 -0.16 4.26 12.52
N CYS A 44 -0.82 3.65 11.54
CA CYS A 44 -2.05 2.88 11.74
C CYS A 44 -1.77 1.44 12.20
N GLY A 45 -0.52 0.96 12.15
CA GLY A 45 -0.16 -0.45 12.30
C GLY A 45 -0.77 -1.12 13.52
N SER A 46 -0.57 -0.59 14.72
CA SER A 46 -1.09 -1.19 15.96
C SER A 46 -2.61 -1.38 15.93
N PHE A 47 -3.35 -0.41 15.38
CA PHE A 47 -4.79 -0.50 15.21
C PHE A 47 -5.16 -1.56 14.16
N LEU A 48 -4.55 -1.48 12.97
CA LEU A 48 -4.77 -2.39 11.84
C LEU A 48 -4.45 -3.86 12.18
N LEU A 49 -3.49 -4.09 13.08
CA LEU A 49 -3.11 -5.42 13.56
C LEU A 49 -4.05 -5.97 14.66
N GLY A 50 -4.95 -5.15 15.19
CA GLY A 50 -5.88 -5.56 16.26
C GLY A 50 -5.29 -5.51 17.66
N SER A 51 -4.31 -4.64 17.92
CA SER A 51 -3.76 -4.48 19.27
C SER A 51 -4.81 -3.96 20.24
N ALA A 52 -4.95 -4.62 21.41
CA ALA A 52 -5.84 -4.17 22.49
C ALA A 52 -5.42 -2.81 23.07
N ALA A 53 -4.14 -2.45 22.98
CA ALA A 53 -3.63 -1.15 23.43
C ALA A 53 -3.93 -0.01 22.43
N ALA A 54 -4.38 -0.33 21.22
CA ALA A 54 -4.75 0.64 20.18
C ALA A 54 -6.15 0.33 19.64
N PRO A 55 -7.22 0.48 20.46
CA PRO A 55 -8.57 0.16 20.04
C PRO A 55 -9.07 1.06 18.90
N GLU A 56 -8.53 2.26 18.77
CA GLU A 56 -8.88 3.27 17.77
C GLU A 56 -7.62 3.73 16.98
N PRO A 57 -7.79 4.23 15.74
CA PRO A 57 -6.68 4.83 14.99
C PRO A 57 -6.24 6.14 15.65
N ASN A 58 -4.93 6.35 15.76
CA ASN A 58 -4.41 7.62 16.27
C ASN A 58 -4.62 8.77 15.24
N ALA A 59 -4.50 10.01 15.71
CA ALA A 59 -4.70 11.19 14.87
C ALA A 59 -3.77 11.22 13.64
N GLN A 60 -2.53 10.74 13.78
CA GLN A 60 -1.57 10.70 12.67
C GLN A 60 -1.98 9.70 11.59
N CYS A 61 -2.50 8.54 12.00
CA CYS A 61 -3.08 7.55 11.09
C CYS A 61 -4.22 8.18 10.28
N CYS A 62 -5.18 8.81 10.94
CA CYS A 62 -6.32 9.42 10.26
C CYS A 62 -5.91 10.55 9.30
N SER A 63 -4.99 11.41 9.72
CA SER A 63 -4.42 12.48 8.88
C SER A 63 -3.77 11.92 7.62
N ASN A 64 -2.97 10.87 7.76
CA ASN A 64 -2.30 10.23 6.64
C ASN A 64 -3.29 9.54 5.68
N VAL A 65 -4.29 8.84 6.20
CA VAL A 65 -5.34 8.20 5.38
C VAL A 65 -6.13 9.26 4.60
N GLN A 66 -6.49 10.36 5.24
CA GLN A 66 -7.14 11.49 4.58
C GLN A 66 -6.25 12.08 3.47
N SER A 67 -4.97 12.30 3.75
CA SER A 67 -4.03 12.85 2.78
C SER A 67 -3.85 11.94 1.57
N LEU A 68 -3.73 10.63 1.77
CA LEU A 68 -3.68 9.66 0.66
C LEU A 68 -4.93 9.74 -0.22
N ASN A 69 -6.10 9.87 0.42
CA ASN A 69 -7.37 9.98 -0.27
C ASN A 69 -7.47 11.27 -1.10
N GLU A 70 -7.01 12.41 -0.57
CA GLU A 70 -7.03 13.71 -1.26
C GLU A 70 -6.01 13.81 -2.40
N GLN A 71 -4.90 13.08 -2.28
CA GLN A 71 -3.85 13.03 -3.29
C GLN A 71 -4.21 12.06 -4.44
N ALA A 72 -4.99 11.01 -4.18
CA ALA A 72 -5.49 10.09 -5.21
C ALA A 72 -6.67 10.68 -6.01
N ARG A 73 -6.40 11.77 -6.73
CA ARG A 73 -7.43 12.56 -7.44
C ARG A 73 -7.98 11.86 -8.66
N ASP A 74 -7.17 11.06 -9.33
CA ASP A 74 -7.52 10.35 -10.55
C ASP A 74 -7.90 8.89 -10.28
N THR A 75 -8.82 8.38 -11.09
CA THR A 75 -9.33 7.01 -11.00
C THR A 75 -8.21 5.96 -11.13
N ALA A 76 -7.21 6.21 -11.97
CA ALA A 76 -6.12 5.27 -12.19
C ALA A 76 -5.27 5.10 -10.91
N THR A 77 -4.93 6.20 -10.25
CA THR A 77 -4.23 6.22 -8.95
C THR A 77 -5.07 5.54 -7.88
N ARG A 78 -6.38 5.84 -7.76
CA ARG A 78 -7.25 5.18 -6.77
C ARG A 78 -7.28 3.66 -6.95
N ARG A 79 -7.40 3.19 -8.19
CA ARG A 79 -7.38 1.76 -8.53
C ARG A 79 -6.03 1.11 -8.24
N ALA A 80 -4.93 1.77 -8.60
CA ALA A 80 -3.58 1.29 -8.35
C ALA A 80 -3.30 1.16 -6.84
N LEU A 81 -3.67 2.17 -6.04
CA LEU A 81 -3.55 2.14 -4.59
C LEU A 81 -4.44 1.07 -3.96
N CYS A 82 -5.69 0.94 -4.41
CA CYS A 82 -6.57 -0.13 -3.97
C CYS A 82 -5.93 -1.51 -4.18
N GLN A 83 -5.41 -1.78 -5.38
CA GLN A 83 -4.77 -3.05 -5.72
C GLN A 83 -3.52 -3.29 -4.86
N CYS A 84 -2.69 -2.26 -4.70
CA CYS A 84 -1.51 -2.30 -3.84
C CYS A 84 -1.87 -2.68 -2.39
N LEU A 85 -2.82 -1.96 -1.77
CA LEU A 85 -3.20 -2.17 -0.38
C LEU A 85 -3.85 -3.53 -0.17
N LYS A 86 -4.68 -3.98 -1.12
CA LYS A 86 -5.28 -5.31 -1.12
C LYS A 86 -4.23 -6.43 -1.14
N GLN A 87 -3.19 -6.29 -1.97
CA GLN A 87 -2.11 -7.29 -2.09
C GLN A 87 -1.15 -7.25 -0.90
N SER A 88 -0.86 -6.06 -0.37
CA SER A 88 0.16 -5.86 0.66
C SER A 88 -0.37 -6.13 2.07
N GLY A 89 -1.62 -5.75 2.35
CA GLY A 89 -2.22 -5.84 3.69
C GLY A 89 -2.04 -7.20 4.37
N PRO A 90 -2.32 -8.34 3.70
CA PRO A 90 -2.13 -9.67 4.27
C PRO A 90 -0.67 -9.94 4.69
N SER A 91 0.30 -9.52 3.89
CA SER A 91 1.74 -9.69 4.18
C SER A 91 2.18 -8.90 5.42
N TYR A 92 1.50 -7.80 5.73
CA TYR A 92 1.71 -7.02 6.95
C TYR A 92 0.84 -7.49 8.13
N GLY A 93 0.00 -8.52 7.97
CA GLY A 93 -0.88 -9.02 9.02
C GLY A 93 -2.09 -8.13 9.31
N VAL A 94 -2.44 -7.21 8.41
CA VAL A 94 -3.59 -6.31 8.56
C VAL A 94 -4.87 -7.12 8.72
N LYS A 95 -5.63 -6.80 9.78
CA LYS A 95 -6.93 -7.42 10.04
C LYS A 95 -8.00 -6.74 9.18
N PRO A 96 -8.73 -7.50 8.34
CA PRO A 96 -9.78 -6.97 7.46
C PRO A 96 -10.82 -6.14 8.20
N ASP A 97 -11.29 -6.64 9.35
CA ASP A 97 -12.33 -6.00 10.15
C ASP A 97 -11.85 -4.65 10.73
N ARG A 98 -10.56 -4.55 11.05
CA ARG A 98 -9.96 -3.31 11.56
C ARG A 98 -9.79 -2.29 10.45
N ALA A 99 -9.33 -2.71 9.27
CA ALA A 99 -9.20 -1.83 8.11
C ALA A 99 -10.55 -1.22 7.68
N ARG A 100 -11.65 -2.00 7.77
CA ARG A 100 -13.02 -1.54 7.47
C ARG A 100 -13.53 -0.44 8.40
N LEU A 101 -12.97 -0.31 9.60
CA LEU A 101 -13.35 0.69 10.59
C LEU A 101 -12.65 2.04 10.40
N LEU A 102 -11.56 2.11 9.61
CA LEU A 102 -10.84 3.36 9.37
C LEU A 102 -11.74 4.51 8.89
N PRO A 103 -12.65 4.35 7.90
CA PRO A 103 -13.50 5.46 7.46
C PRO A 103 -14.38 6.01 8.58
N SER A 104 -15.02 5.13 9.37
CA SER A 104 -15.91 5.53 10.46
C SER A 104 -15.14 6.16 11.62
N ASP A 105 -14.06 5.53 12.05
CA ASP A 105 -13.29 5.94 13.23
C ASP A 105 -12.52 7.24 12.96
N CYS A 106 -12.00 7.40 11.73
CA CYS A 106 -11.37 8.65 11.30
C CYS A 106 -12.36 9.71 10.80
N LYS A 107 -13.65 9.39 10.67
CA LYS A 107 -14.71 10.29 10.18
C LYS A 107 -14.42 10.86 8.79
N ILE A 108 -13.92 10.02 7.89
CA ILE A 108 -13.51 10.39 6.54
C ILE A 108 -14.36 9.69 5.48
N THR A 109 -14.65 10.40 4.39
CA THR A 109 -15.25 9.78 3.19
C THR A 109 -14.14 9.31 2.26
N LEU A 110 -13.86 8.01 2.30
CA LEU A 110 -12.80 7.39 1.50
C LEU A 110 -13.29 7.06 0.08
N GLN A 111 -12.54 7.53 -0.91
CA GLN A 111 -12.64 7.15 -2.32
C GLN A 111 -11.74 5.96 -2.66
N ILE A 112 -10.69 5.72 -1.87
CA ILE A 112 -9.87 4.50 -1.94
C ILE A 112 -10.42 3.51 -0.91
N PRO A 113 -11.03 2.39 -1.32
CA PRO A 113 -11.49 1.40 -0.37
C PRO A 113 -10.31 0.64 0.23
N ILE A 114 -10.27 0.56 1.57
CA ILE A 114 -9.24 -0.16 2.33
C ILE A 114 -9.87 -1.45 2.87
N SER A 115 -10.01 -2.45 2.00
CA SER A 115 -10.61 -3.74 2.36
C SER A 115 -10.08 -4.86 1.45
N PRO A 116 -9.80 -6.06 1.99
CA PRO A 116 -9.29 -7.17 1.16
C PRO A 116 -10.32 -7.70 0.15
N ASP A 117 -11.62 -7.58 0.42
CA ASP A 117 -12.67 -8.11 -0.44
C ASP A 117 -13.14 -7.12 -1.51
N VAL A 118 -12.55 -5.92 -1.56
CA VAL A 118 -13.00 -4.93 -2.53
C VAL A 118 -12.61 -5.30 -3.96
N ASP A 119 -13.53 -5.05 -4.88
CA ASP A 119 -13.26 -5.07 -6.32
C ASP A 119 -12.64 -3.73 -6.75
N CYS A 120 -11.31 -3.69 -6.79
CA CYS A 120 -10.57 -2.49 -7.16
C CYS A 120 -10.86 -2.02 -8.59
N SER A 121 -11.44 -2.84 -9.48
CA SER A 121 -11.78 -2.40 -10.84
C SER A 121 -12.96 -1.44 -10.89
N ARG A 122 -13.83 -1.47 -9.87
CA ARG A 122 -15.04 -0.63 -9.77
C ARG A 122 -14.81 0.68 -9.02
N VAL A 123 -13.59 0.93 -8.56
CA VAL A 123 -13.25 2.20 -7.93
C VAL A 123 -13.41 3.31 -8.98
N PRO A 124 -14.22 4.34 -8.70
CA PRO A 124 -14.49 5.42 -9.63
C PRO A 124 -13.27 6.32 -9.81
#